data_AF-A0A950LBY9-F1
#
_entry.id   AF-A0A950LBY9-F1
#
_cell.length_a   1.000
_cell.length_b   1.000
_cell.length_c   1.000
_cell.angle_alpha   90.00
_cell.angle_beta   90.00
_cell.angle_gamma   90.00
#
_symmetry.space_group_name_H-M   'P 1'
#
loop_
_entity.id
_entity.type
_entity.pdbx_description
1 polymer ?
#
loop_
_entity_poly.entity_id
_entity_poly.type
_entity_poly.pdbx_seq_one_letter_code
_entity_poly.pdbx_strand_id
1 'polypeptide(L)'
;MLWEIDEGSLLRYRCHVGHAFTAAAMLHAQTTSAEEMLWSLMRVHQERAALARRMAQEERAQFRKAAADELQQRARGYDEDAAIVRGLLRDHMAMIETSEPGEDAS
;
A
#
# COMPACT_ATOMS: atom_id res chain seq x y z
N MET A 1 -3.43 13.15 15.41
CA MET A 1 -3.08 14.53 15.83
C MET A 1 -1.75 14.44 16.57
N LEU A 2 -0.76 15.25 16.17
CA LEU A 2 0.62 15.22 16.68
C LEU A 2 0.88 16.53 17.44
N TRP A 3 1.55 16.46 18.58
CA TRP A 3 2.03 17.62 19.32
C TRP A 3 3.51 17.45 19.60
N GLU A 4 4.26 18.52 19.34
CA GLU A 4 5.70 18.61 19.50
C GLU A 4 6.04 19.02 20.94
N ILE A 5 7.05 18.39 21.54
CA ILE A 5 7.58 18.77 22.87
C ILE A 5 9.07 19.01 22.69
N ASP A 6 9.48 20.27 22.88
CA ASP A 6 10.87 20.70 22.85
C ASP A 6 11.48 20.54 24.24
N GLU A 7 12.11 19.39 24.48
CA GLU A 7 12.93 19.14 25.67
C GLU A 7 14.37 18.89 25.24
N GLY A 8 15.15 19.97 25.07
CA GLY A 8 16.62 19.97 25.13
C GLY A 8 17.35 18.93 24.26
N SER A 9 17.88 19.38 23.12
CA SER A 9 18.80 18.66 22.20
C SER A 9 18.30 17.36 21.57
N LEU A 10 17.11 16.84 21.91
CA LEU A 10 16.59 15.61 21.32
C LEU A 10 15.07 15.71 21.06
N LEU A 11 14.69 15.96 19.80
CA LEU A 11 13.30 15.90 19.34
C LEU A 11 12.71 14.50 19.57
N ARG A 12 11.77 14.37 20.51
CA ARG A 12 11.02 13.14 20.78
C ARG A 12 9.61 13.26 20.25
N TYR A 13 9.22 12.31 19.39
CA TYR A 13 7.85 12.17 18.90
C TYR A 13 7.15 11.05 19.69
N ARG A 14 5.95 11.35 20.21
CA ARG A 14 5.16 10.38 20.99
C ARG A 14 3.90 9.98 20.21
N CYS A 15 3.76 8.69 19.92
CA CYS A 15 2.53 8.13 19.38
C CYS A 15 1.47 8.00 20.50
N HIS A 16 0.18 7.94 20.15
CA HIS A 16 -0.94 7.82 21.08
C HIS A 16 -0.83 6.62 22.05
N VAL A 17 -0.05 5.59 21.68
CA VAL A 17 0.25 4.39 22.49
C VAL A 17 1.49 4.49 23.40
N GLY A 18 2.15 5.66 23.48
CA GLY A 18 3.04 5.99 24.60
C GLY A 18 4.53 5.65 24.46
N HIS A 19 4.99 5.13 23.32
CA HIS A 19 6.42 4.89 23.07
C HIS A 19 7.15 6.16 22.62
N ALA A 20 8.35 6.39 23.17
CA ALA A 20 9.25 7.46 22.72
C ALA A 20 10.12 6.92 21.59
N PHE A 21 9.88 7.40 20.37
CA PHE A 21 10.72 7.12 19.20
C PHE A 21 11.52 8.37 18.83
N THR A 22 12.70 8.19 18.24
CA THR A 22 13.36 9.27 17.48
C THR A 22 12.50 9.58 16.25
N ALA A 23 12.61 10.81 15.72
CA ALA A 23 11.91 11.22 14.50
C ALA A 23 12.07 10.22 13.35
N ALA A 24 13.30 9.74 13.15
CA ALA A 24 13.67 8.77 12.12
C ALA A 24 13.00 7.41 12.34
N ALA A 25 12.99 6.88 13.57
CA ALA A 25 12.35 5.60 13.88
C ALA A 25 10.82 5.66 13.68
N MET A 26 10.19 6.79 14.01
CA MET A 26 8.76 7.00 13.78
C MET A 26 8.42 7.14 12.29
N LEU A 27 9.27 7.80 11.51
CA LEU A 27 9.10 7.91 10.06
C LEU A 27 9.23 6.54 9.39
N HIS A 28 10.26 5.77 9.77
CA HIS A 28 10.47 4.41 9.26
C HIS A 28 9.28 3.48 9.59
N ALA A 29 8.77 3.51 10.83
CA ALA A 29 7.62 2.70 11.21
C ALA A 29 6.34 3.06 10.42
N GLN A 30 6.11 4.34 10.14
CA GLN A 30 4.99 4.78 9.30
C GLN A 30 5.15 4.34 7.85
N THR A 31 6.37 4.39 7.32
CA THR A 31 6.73 3.86 5.99
C THR A 31 6.40 2.37 5.88
N THR A 32 6.88 1.53 6.79
CA THR A 32 6.59 0.09 6.77
C THR A 32 5.08 -0.19 6.85
N SER A 33 4.36 0.52 7.72
CA SER A 33 2.90 0.36 7.83
C SER A 33 2.17 0.76 6.53
N ALA A 34 2.62 1.82 5.86
CA ALA A 34 2.07 2.22 4.57
C ALA A 34 2.31 1.16 3.49
N GLU A 35 3.51 0.58 3.42
CA GLU A 35 3.82 -0.51 2.50
C GLU A 35 2.93 -1.72 2.71
N GLU A 36 2.75 -2.17 3.96
CA GLU A 36 1.88 -3.30 4.29
C GLU A 36 0.44 -3.07 3.82
N MET A 37 -0.09 -1.86 4.05
CA MET A 37 -1.43 -1.48 3.60
C MET A 37 -1.54 -1.49 2.07
N LEU A 38 -0.53 -0.99 1.36
CA LEU A 38 -0.50 -1.00 -0.10
C LEU A 38 -0.42 -2.44 -0.65
N TRP A 39 0.42 -3.30 -0.08
CA TRP A 39 0.48 -4.71 -0.45
C TRP A 39 -0.86 -5.42 -0.24
N SER A 40 -1.52 -5.14 0.88
CA SER A 40 -2.87 -5.66 1.17
C SER A 40 -3.89 -5.18 0.14
N LEU A 41 -3.93 -3.88 -0.15
CA LEU A 41 -4.83 -3.29 -1.14
C LEU A 41 -4.64 -3.91 -2.53
N MET A 42 -3.38 -4.02 -2.99
CA MET A 42 -3.07 -4.63 -4.29
C MET A 42 -3.63 -6.05 -4.39
N ARG A 43 -3.44 -6.86 -3.33
CA ARG A 43 -3.93 -8.23 -3.28
C ARG A 43 -5.46 -8.28 -3.34
N VAL A 44 -6.15 -7.44 -2.58
CA VAL A 44 -7.61 -7.35 -2.62
C VAL A 44 -8.12 -7.00 -4.03
N HIS A 45 -7.47 -6.06 -4.73
CA HIS A 45 -7.85 -5.74 -6.10
C HIS A 45 -7.63 -6.92 -7.07
N GLN A 46 -6.52 -7.65 -6.94
CA GLN A 46 -6.26 -8.86 -7.73
C GLN A 46 -7.32 -9.95 -7.49
N GLU A 47 -7.71 -10.16 -6.24
CA GLU A 47 -8.76 -11.11 -5.87
C GLU A 47 -10.13 -10.70 -6.44
N ARG A 48 -10.48 -9.41 -6.35
CA ARG A 48 -11.70 -8.86 -6.95
C ARG A 48 -11.70 -9.01 -8.47
N ALA A 49 -10.56 -8.78 -9.13
CA ALA A 49 -10.42 -8.99 -10.58
C ALA A 49 -10.65 -10.46 -10.95
N ALA A 50 -10.05 -11.39 -10.20
CA ALA A 50 -10.23 -12.83 -10.43
C ALA A 50 -11.70 -13.26 -10.24
N LEU A 51 -12.35 -12.80 -9.17
CA LEU A 51 -13.77 -13.08 -8.91
C LEU A 51 -14.68 -12.52 -10.00
N ALA A 52 -14.50 -11.26 -10.38
CA ALA A 52 -15.29 -10.62 -11.43
C ALA A 52 -15.15 -11.35 -12.78
N ARG A 53 -13.95 -11.85 -13.13
CA ARG A 53 -13.76 -12.68 -14.33
C ARG A 53 -14.52 -14.00 -14.25
N ARG A 54 -14.54 -14.68 -13.09
CA ARG A 54 -15.29 -15.92 -12.89
C ARG A 54 -16.80 -15.68 -13.06
N MET A 55 -17.33 -14.65 -12.42
CA MET A 55 -18.74 -14.26 -12.58
C MET A 55 -19.05 -13.91 -14.05
N ALA A 56 -18.15 -13.20 -14.74
CA ALA A 56 -18.34 -12.91 -16.17
C ALA A 56 -18.42 -14.17 -17.03
N GLN A 57 -17.65 -15.21 -16.70
CA GLN A 57 -17.73 -16.52 -17.39
C GLN A 57 -19.07 -17.22 -17.13
N GLU A 58 -19.57 -17.18 -15.89
CA GLU A 58 -20.88 -17.73 -15.52
C GLU A 58 -22.04 -17.03 -16.25
N GLU A 59 -21.98 -15.69 -16.35
CA GLU A 59 -22.95 -14.89 -17.10
C GLU A 59 -22.92 -15.20 -18.60
N ARG A 60 -21.72 -15.40 -19.18
CA ARG A 60 -21.56 -15.82 -20.59
C ARG A 60 -22.17 -17.20 -20.83
N ALA A 61 -21.95 -18.15 -19.92
CA ALA A 61 -22.52 -19.50 -20.02
C ALA A 61 -24.06 -19.48 -20.01
N GLN A 62 -24.67 -18.45 -19.43
CA GLN A 62 -26.12 -18.25 -19.38
C GLN A 62 -26.62 -17.28 -20.48
N PHE A 63 -25.81 -17.01 -21.50
CA PHE A 63 -26.11 -16.12 -22.63
C PHE A 63 -26.42 -14.66 -22.25
N ARG A 64 -26.03 -14.22 -21.04
CA ARG A 64 -26.23 -12.84 -20.55
C ARG A 64 -25.02 -11.97 -20.88
N LYS A 65 -24.85 -11.67 -22.16
CA LYS A 65 -23.67 -10.95 -22.69
C LYS A 65 -23.43 -9.60 -22.02
N ALA A 66 -24.46 -8.77 -21.85
CA ALA A 66 -24.32 -7.43 -21.28
C ALA A 66 -23.77 -7.48 -19.83
N ALA A 67 -24.32 -8.36 -18.99
CA ALA A 67 -23.86 -8.55 -17.62
C ALA A 67 -22.42 -9.08 -17.56
N ALA A 68 -22.07 -10.03 -18.44
CA ALA A 68 -20.71 -10.53 -18.55
C ALA A 68 -19.70 -9.44 -18.96
N ASP A 69 -20.08 -8.57 -19.89
CA ASP A 69 -19.20 -7.50 -20.37
C ASP A 69 -18.99 -6.42 -19.30
N GLU A 70 -20.03 -6.09 -18.51
CA GLU A 70 -19.91 -5.22 -17.34
C GLU A 70 -18.95 -5.80 -16.29
N LEU A 71 -19.09 -7.09 -15.94
CA LEU A 71 -18.19 -7.76 -15.00
C LEU A 71 -16.75 -7.82 -15.53
N GLN A 72 -16.57 -8.01 -16.84
CA GLN A 72 -15.25 -7.96 -17.47
C GLN A 72 -14.63 -6.55 -17.40
N GLN A 73 -15.43 -5.49 -17.55
CA GLN A 73 -14.97 -4.11 -17.36
C GLN A 73 -14.53 -3.87 -15.91
N ARG A 74 -15.34 -4.31 -14.92
CA ARG A 74 -14.97 -4.21 -13.50
C ARG A 74 -13.67 -4.94 -13.20
N ALA A 75 -13.47 -6.14 -13.75
CA ALA A 75 -12.23 -6.88 -13.58
C ALA A 75 -11.01 -6.10 -14.09
N ARG A 76 -11.12 -5.46 -15.26
CA ARG A 76 -10.04 -4.61 -15.81
C ARG A 76 -9.76 -3.41 -14.91
N GLY A 77 -10.79 -2.73 -14.40
CA GLY A 77 -10.61 -1.63 -13.46
C GLY A 77 -9.83 -2.05 -12.22
N TYR A 78 -10.12 -3.22 -11.65
CA TYR A 78 -9.35 -3.74 -10.53
C TYR A 78 -7.90 -4.10 -10.87
N ASP A 79 -7.63 -4.59 -12.09
CA ASP A 79 -6.25 -4.81 -12.53
C ASP A 79 -5.48 -3.49 -12.67
N GLU A 80 -6.13 -2.46 -13.21
CA GLU A 80 -5.57 -1.11 -13.37
C GLU A 80 -5.24 -0.51 -11.99
N ASP A 81 -6.17 -0.60 -11.03
CA ASP A 81 -5.95 -0.18 -9.65
C ASP A 81 -4.76 -0.92 -9.02
N ALA A 82 -4.68 -2.25 -9.18
CA ALA A 82 -3.56 -3.04 -8.68
C ALA A 82 -2.22 -2.66 -9.34
N ALA A 83 -2.23 -2.25 -10.60
CA ALA A 83 -1.04 -1.77 -11.30
C ALA A 83 -0.57 -0.40 -10.74
N ILE A 84 -1.50 0.50 -10.42
CA ILE A 84 -1.19 1.78 -9.76
C ILE A 84 -0.56 1.53 -8.40
N VAL A 85 -1.16 0.66 -7.57
CA VAL A 85 -0.63 0.33 -6.24
C VAL A 85 0.77 -0.28 -6.33
N ARG A 86 1.01 -1.15 -7.33
CA ARG A 86 2.34 -1.69 -7.60
C ARG A 86 3.35 -0.61 -7.97
N GLY A 87 2.93 0.41 -8.72
CA GLY A 87 3.75 1.59 -9.02
C GLY A 87 4.18 2.32 -7.74
N LEU A 88 3.20 2.62 -6.87
CA LEU A 88 3.45 3.28 -5.58
C LEU A 88 4.41 2.49 -4.68
N LEU A 89 4.24 1.16 -4.61
CA LEU A 89 5.15 0.28 -3.85
C LEU A 89 6.59 0.33 -4.40
N ARG A 90 6.76 0.32 -5.72
CA ARG A 90 8.08 0.40 -6.35
C ARG A 90 8.75 1.74 -6.04
N ASP A 91 8.00 2.83 -6.17
CA ASP A 91 8.52 4.17 -5.90
C ASP A 91 8.91 4.33 -4.43
N HIS A 92 8.12 3.73 -3.52
CA HIS A 92 8.42 3.74 -2.09
C HIS A 92 9.72 2.99 -1.74
N MET A 93 9.91 1.80 -2.30
CA MET A 93 11.13 1.01 -2.10
C MET A 93 12.37 1.74 -2.64
N ALA A 94 12.26 2.38 -3.80
CA ALA A 94 13.36 3.18 -4.37
C ALA A 94 13.76 4.36 -3.47
N MET A 95 12.80 4.98 -2.76
CA MET A 95 13.09 6.06 -1.81
C MET A 95 13.84 5.55 -0.56
N ILE A 96 13.50 4.35 -0.06
CA ILE A 96 14.17 3.75 1.11
C ILE A 96 15.62 3.38 0.78
N GLU A 97 15.88 2.76 -0.37
CA GLU A 97 17.25 2.36 -0.79
C GLU A 97 18.20 3.55 -0.94
N THR A 98 17.68 4.74 -1.28
CA THR A 98 18.49 5.97 -1.38
C THR A 98 18.77 6.65 -0.02
N SER A 99 18.21 6.13 1.07
CA SER A 99 18.23 6.79 2.39
C SER A 99 19.12 6.09 3.43
N GLU A 100 19.78 4.97 3.11
CA GLU A 100 20.78 4.36 4.00
C GLU A 100 22.12 5.11 3.89
N PRO A 101 22.62 5.76 4.97
CA PRO A 101 24.02 6.15 5.04
C PRO A 101 24.83 4.87 5.28
N GLY A 102 25.86 4.67 4.46
CA GLY A 102 26.87 3.64 4.71
C GLY A 102 27.36 3.74 6.15
N GLU A 103 27.16 2.67 6.90
CA GLU A 103 27.83 2.46 8.18
C GLU A 103 29.30 2.20 7.84
N ASP A 104 30.04 3.30 7.76
CA ASP A 104 31.48 3.30 7.52
C ASP A 104 32.16 2.46 8.60
N ALA A 105 32.92 1.47 8.10
CA ALA A 105 33.87 0.70 8.87
C ALA A 105 34.78 1.62 9.71
N SER A 106 34.85 1.37 11.01
CA SER A 106 36.02 1.63 11.87
C SER A 106 35.89 0.86 13.19
#